data_AF-A0A7K3WY77-F1
#
_entry.id   AF-A0A7K3WY77-F1
#
_cell.length_a   1.000
_cell.length_b   1.000
_cell.length_c   1.000
_cell.angle_alpha   90.00
_cell.angle_beta   90.00
_cell.angle_gamma   90.00
#
_symmetry.space_group_name_H-M   'P 1'
#
loop_
_entity.id
_entity.type
_entity.pdbx_description
1 polymer ?
#
loop_
_entity_poly.entity_id
_entity_poly.type
_entity_poly.pdbx_seq_one_letter_code
_entity_poly.pdbx_strand_id
1 'polypeptide(L)'
;MDALKYDKTKATNVLERMGQLYKLEQDMRDEGLTWEQRTQRRQQEALPVLHEIKKWMDENVQKVLPKSPLGQAIAYTLPRWDGLCAYAQHGQVEIDNNLVENAIRPMAIGRKNYLFAGSHEAAEMTAAMYSFMSTCKKNKVNELEWLTDVMARTQSINHKDLHQLLPNNWAKHKRGEKACLWGGRTDTFNSNSYLVLKFSDDETFILLISFSFINSHFLFL
;
A
#
# COMPACT_ATOMS: atom_id res chain seq x y z
N MET A 1 -9.76 -20.53 6.84
CA MET A 1 -10.97 -21.04 7.54
C MET A 1 -10.89 -22.55 7.84
N ASP A 2 -9.74 -23.21 7.67
CA ASP A 2 -9.60 -24.67 7.85
C ASP A 2 -9.23 -25.10 9.28
N ALA A 3 -8.63 -24.21 10.08
CA ALA A 3 -8.28 -24.48 11.48
C ALA A 3 -9.50 -24.58 12.43
N LEU A 4 -10.59 -23.86 12.10
CA LEU A 4 -11.87 -23.90 12.84
C LEU A 4 -12.52 -25.28 12.87
N LYS A 5 -12.22 -26.12 11.87
CA LYS A 5 -12.74 -27.49 11.78
C LYS A 5 -11.98 -28.48 12.66
N TYR A 6 -10.79 -28.12 13.16
CA TYR A 6 -9.89 -29.05 13.86
C TYR A 6 -9.82 -28.82 15.37
N ASP A 7 -9.78 -27.57 15.84
CA ASP A 7 -9.85 -27.22 17.27
C ASP A 7 -10.59 -25.88 17.44
N LYS A 8 -11.93 -25.97 17.42
CA LYS A 8 -12.84 -24.83 17.33
C LYS A 8 -12.67 -23.86 18.50
N THR A 9 -12.51 -24.37 19.72
CA THR A 9 -12.44 -23.54 20.93
C THR A 9 -11.15 -22.72 20.98
N LYS A 10 -10.03 -23.35 20.64
CA LYS A 10 -8.70 -22.70 20.58
C LYS A 10 -8.63 -21.65 19.48
N ALA A 11 -9.09 -21.99 18.28
CA ALA A 11 -9.10 -21.06 17.15
C ALA A 11 -10.03 -19.85 17.41
N THR A 12 -11.18 -20.07 18.05
CA THR A 12 -12.15 -19.00 18.32
C THR A 12 -11.58 -17.94 19.28
N ASN A 13 -10.88 -18.35 20.35
CA ASN A 13 -10.29 -17.40 21.30
C ASN A 13 -9.28 -16.45 20.63
N VAL A 14 -8.41 -16.96 19.75
CA VAL A 14 -7.45 -16.12 19.01
C VAL A 14 -8.16 -15.21 18.01
N LEU A 15 -9.19 -15.72 17.32
CA LEU A 15 -9.96 -14.92 16.36
C LEU A 15 -10.72 -13.78 17.04
N GLU A 16 -11.26 -14.00 18.24
CA GLU A 16 -11.91 -12.95 19.03
C GLU A 16 -10.92 -11.83 19.40
N ARG A 17 -9.71 -12.20 19.83
CA ARG A 17 -8.64 -11.25 20.16
C ARG A 17 -8.16 -10.46 18.96
N MET A 18 -8.00 -11.13 17.81
CA MET A 18 -7.73 -10.44 16.55
C MET A 18 -8.88 -9.49 16.19
N GLY A 19 -10.13 -9.91 16.38
CA GLY A 19 -11.30 -9.05 16.19
C GLY A 19 -11.29 -7.80 17.07
N GLN A 20 -10.83 -7.90 18.32
CA GLN A 20 -10.65 -6.75 19.21
C GLN A 20 -9.63 -5.75 18.65
N LEU A 21 -8.51 -6.23 18.10
CA LEU A 21 -7.50 -5.37 17.47
C LEU A 21 -8.06 -4.63 16.25
N TYR A 22 -8.81 -5.33 15.39
CA TYR A 22 -9.43 -4.70 14.22
C TYR A 22 -10.51 -3.68 14.60
N LYS A 23 -11.29 -3.98 15.65
CA LYS A 23 -12.27 -3.04 16.17
C LYS A 23 -11.59 -1.78 16.70
N LEU A 24 -10.51 -1.94 17.47
CA LEU A 24 -9.71 -0.81 17.95
C LEU A 24 -9.18 0.04 16.78
N GLU A 25 -8.65 -0.59 15.72
CA GLU A 25 -8.21 0.14 14.52
C GLU A 25 -9.36 0.88 13.83
N GLN A 26 -10.56 0.31 13.80
CA GLN A 26 -11.74 0.96 13.24
C GLN A 26 -12.17 2.16 14.09
N ASP A 27 -12.25 1.99 15.40
CA ASP A 27 -12.62 3.06 16.33
C ASP A 27 -11.63 4.25 16.20
N MET A 28 -10.33 3.97 16.13
CA MET A 28 -9.29 4.99 15.91
C MET A 28 -9.42 5.73 14.57
N ARG A 29 -9.88 5.04 13.52
CA ARG A 29 -10.13 5.65 12.20
C ARG A 29 -11.38 6.51 12.21
N ASP A 30 -12.45 6.04 12.85
CA ASP A 30 -13.72 6.75 12.96
C ASP A 30 -13.60 8.02 13.83
N GLU A 31 -12.75 7.98 14.87
CA GLU A 31 -12.37 9.14 15.69
C GLU A 31 -11.44 10.13 14.95
N GLY A 32 -10.83 9.73 13.82
CA GLY A 32 -9.92 10.58 13.05
C GLY A 32 -8.60 10.90 13.74
N LEU A 33 -8.09 9.98 14.58
CA LEU A 33 -6.86 10.18 15.37
C LEU A 33 -5.62 10.41 14.50
N THR A 34 -4.70 11.26 14.98
CA THR A 34 -3.39 11.44 14.35
C THR A 34 -2.50 10.20 14.52
N TRP A 35 -1.40 10.11 13.78
CA TRP A 35 -0.49 8.97 13.85
C TRP A 35 0.12 8.78 15.25
N GLU A 36 0.42 9.88 15.94
CA GLU A 36 0.96 9.87 17.30
C GLU A 36 -0.06 9.33 18.30
N GLN A 37 -1.31 9.78 18.18
CA GLN A 37 -2.42 9.32 19.02
C GLN A 37 -2.73 7.84 18.76
N ARG A 38 -2.70 7.39 17.50
CA ARG A 38 -2.80 5.97 17.13
C ARG A 38 -1.70 5.15 17.79
N THR A 39 -0.43 5.60 17.72
CA THR A 39 0.69 4.91 18.40
C THR A 39 0.45 4.80 19.89
N GLN A 40 0.07 5.90 20.56
CA GLN A 40 -0.15 5.90 22.00
C GLN A 40 -1.27 4.93 22.39
N ARG A 41 -2.38 4.92 21.65
CA ARG A 41 -3.51 4.05 21.92
C ARG A 41 -3.18 2.58 21.65
N ARG A 42 -2.43 2.28 20.57
CA ARG A 42 -1.89 0.94 20.31
C ARG A 42 -0.98 0.46 21.44
N GLN A 43 -0.13 1.33 21.98
CA GLN A 43 0.74 0.95 23.10
C GLN A 43 -0.05 0.60 24.37
N GLN A 44 -1.16 1.31 24.62
CA GLN A 44 -1.98 1.11 25.81
C GLN A 44 -2.92 -0.10 25.69
N GLU A 45 -3.57 -0.25 24.52
CA GLU A 45 -4.68 -1.20 24.34
C GLU A 45 -4.32 -2.38 23.44
N ALA A 46 -3.56 -2.16 22.36
CA ALA A 46 -3.22 -3.24 21.41
C ALA A 46 -2.05 -4.12 21.89
N LEU A 47 -1.00 -3.54 22.47
CA LEU A 47 0.17 -4.29 22.95
C LEU A 47 -0.17 -5.38 23.98
N PRO A 48 -1.02 -5.14 24.99
CA PRO A 48 -1.43 -6.20 25.92
C PRO A 48 -2.12 -7.37 25.22
N VAL A 49 -3.03 -7.08 24.27
CA VAL A 49 -3.74 -8.11 23.50
C VAL A 49 -2.77 -8.91 22.63
N LEU A 50 -1.81 -8.25 21.98
CA LEU A 50 -0.75 -8.90 21.22
C LEU A 50 0.09 -9.83 22.12
N HIS A 51 0.51 -9.36 23.29
CA HIS A 51 1.26 -10.18 24.24
C HIS A 51 0.47 -11.43 24.68
N GLU A 52 -0.84 -11.29 24.93
CA GLU A 52 -1.70 -12.43 25.26
C GLU A 52 -1.80 -13.44 24.11
N ILE A 53 -1.90 -12.97 22.86
CA ILE A 53 -1.88 -13.85 21.68
C ILE A 53 -0.53 -14.58 21.57
N LYS A 54 0.60 -13.88 21.75
CA LYS A 54 1.94 -14.49 21.71
C LYS A 54 2.09 -15.57 22.75
N LYS A 55 1.76 -15.25 24.01
CA LYS A 55 1.80 -16.17 25.13
C LYS A 55 0.96 -17.42 24.86
N TRP A 56 -0.26 -17.23 24.34
CA TRP A 56 -1.13 -18.33 23.97
C TRP A 56 -0.49 -19.22 22.89
N MET A 57 0.15 -18.65 21.87
CA MET A 57 0.82 -19.42 20.82
C MET A 57 2.03 -20.21 21.37
N ASP A 58 2.85 -19.59 22.22
CA ASP A 58 4.00 -20.25 22.85
C ASP A 58 3.56 -21.43 23.73
N GLU A 59 2.45 -21.30 24.46
CA GLU A 59 1.89 -22.36 25.30
C GLU A 59 1.24 -23.50 24.50
N ASN A 60 0.81 -23.24 23.26
CA ASN A 60 0.09 -24.19 22.42
C ASN A 60 0.96 -24.81 21.31
N VAL A 61 2.14 -24.25 20.99
CA VAL A 61 3.00 -24.75 19.92
C VAL A 61 3.39 -26.23 20.11
N GLN A 62 3.63 -26.66 21.35
CA GLN A 62 3.96 -28.05 21.69
C GLN A 62 2.73 -28.95 21.87
N LYS A 63 1.54 -28.36 22.03
CA LYS A 63 0.27 -29.08 22.27
C LYS A 63 -0.49 -29.39 20.99
N VAL A 64 -0.10 -28.77 19.88
CA VAL A 64 -0.77 -28.90 18.58
C VAL A 64 0.10 -29.74 17.65
N LEU A 65 -0.52 -30.65 16.90
CA LEU A 65 0.17 -31.46 15.89
C LEU A 65 0.83 -30.53 14.85
N PRO A 66 2.15 -30.64 14.59
CA PRO A 66 2.86 -29.73 13.69
C PRO A 66 2.29 -29.67 12.27
N LYS A 67 1.77 -30.81 11.78
CA LYS A 67 1.17 -30.92 10.44
C LYS A 67 -0.29 -30.46 10.37
N SER A 68 -0.93 -30.19 11.51
CA SER A 68 -2.31 -29.67 11.50
C SER A 68 -2.33 -28.22 10.97
N PRO A 69 -3.46 -27.75 10.41
CA PRO A 69 -3.58 -26.38 9.94
C PRO A 69 -3.24 -25.33 11.01
N LEU A 70 -3.60 -25.59 12.27
CA LEU A 70 -3.28 -24.71 13.39
C LEU A 70 -1.78 -24.73 13.75
N GLY A 71 -1.16 -25.93 13.74
CA GLY A 71 0.27 -26.07 13.98
C GLY A 71 1.12 -25.36 12.93
N GLN A 72 0.73 -25.47 11.66
CA GLN A 72 1.37 -24.76 10.55
C GLN A 72 1.23 -23.24 10.69
N ALA A 73 0.04 -22.76 11.08
CA ALA A 73 -0.19 -21.33 11.31
C ALA A 73 0.70 -20.78 12.44
N ILE A 74 0.77 -21.46 13.59
CA ILE A 74 1.62 -21.05 14.72
C ILE A 74 3.09 -21.06 14.31
N ALA A 75 3.56 -22.13 13.65
CA ALA A 75 4.94 -22.26 13.20
C ALA A 75 5.33 -21.18 12.17
N TYR A 76 4.39 -20.75 11.33
CA TYR A 76 4.60 -19.67 10.37
C TYR A 76 4.67 -18.29 11.03
N THR A 77 3.82 -18.05 12.03
CA THR A 77 3.64 -16.74 12.69
C THR A 77 4.73 -16.45 13.72
N LEU A 78 5.14 -17.40 14.56
CA LEU A 78 6.09 -17.16 15.65
C LEU A 78 7.41 -16.50 15.21
N PRO A 79 8.10 -16.96 14.14
CA PRO A 79 9.33 -16.33 13.67
C PRO A 79 9.14 -14.91 13.13
N ARG A 80 7.89 -14.52 12.80
CA ARG A 80 7.54 -13.22 12.22
C ARG A 80 6.88 -12.28 13.23
N TRP A 81 6.71 -12.74 14.47
CA TRP A 81 5.90 -12.06 15.47
C TRP A 81 6.37 -10.63 15.75
N ASP A 82 7.68 -10.41 15.86
CA ASP A 82 8.22 -9.10 16.18
C ASP A 82 7.97 -8.10 15.04
N GLY A 83 8.06 -8.56 13.78
CA GLY A 83 7.68 -7.75 12.61
C GLY A 83 6.17 -7.46 12.57
N LEU A 84 5.34 -8.44 12.90
CA LEU A 84 3.89 -8.27 13.01
C LEU A 84 3.49 -7.32 14.15
N CYS A 85 4.31 -7.17 15.20
CA CYS A 85 4.05 -6.24 16.29
C CYS A 85 4.62 -4.83 16.05
N ALA A 86 5.46 -4.65 15.03
CA ALA A 86 6.09 -3.36 14.74
C ALA A 86 5.08 -2.25 14.44
N TYR A 87 3.90 -2.57 13.88
CA TYR A 87 2.84 -1.57 13.63
C TYR A 87 2.33 -0.91 14.93
N ALA A 88 2.42 -1.60 16.07
CA ALA A 88 1.99 -1.05 17.36
C ALA A 88 2.90 0.12 17.79
N GLN A 89 4.12 0.20 17.26
CA GLN A 89 5.08 1.27 17.56
C GLN A 89 4.95 2.45 16.59
N HIS A 90 4.37 2.25 15.41
CA HIS A 90 4.31 3.25 14.34
C HIS A 90 2.88 3.43 13.80
N GLY A 91 2.24 4.55 14.15
CA GLY A 91 0.87 4.90 13.74
C GLY A 91 0.66 5.11 12.23
N GLN A 92 1.76 5.23 11.47
CA GLN A 92 1.75 5.30 10.01
C GLN A 92 1.59 3.92 9.34
N VAL A 93 1.89 2.86 10.07
CA VAL A 93 1.81 1.49 9.56
C VAL A 93 0.42 0.93 9.85
N GLU A 94 -0.18 0.32 8.85
CA GLU A 94 -1.45 -0.38 8.98
C GLU A 94 -1.26 -1.79 9.56
N ILE A 95 -2.29 -2.30 10.24
CA ILE A 95 -2.27 -3.62 10.88
C ILE A 95 -2.07 -4.77 9.88
N ASP A 96 -2.47 -4.56 8.63
CA ASP A 96 -2.37 -5.51 7.55
C ASP A 96 -1.84 -4.86 6.27
N ASN A 97 -1.44 -5.71 5.32
CA ASN A 97 -0.92 -5.31 4.02
C ASN A 97 -2.04 -5.20 2.95
N ASN A 98 -3.32 -5.23 3.33
CA ASN A 98 -4.43 -5.33 2.36
C ASN A 98 -4.42 -4.18 1.36
N LEU A 99 -4.03 -2.97 1.78
CA LEU A 99 -3.90 -1.82 0.88
C LEU A 99 -2.84 -2.05 -0.18
N VAL A 100 -1.68 -2.59 0.20
CA VAL A 100 -0.57 -2.92 -0.71
C VAL A 100 -0.99 -4.04 -1.64
N GLU A 101 -1.59 -5.12 -1.10
CA GLU A 101 -2.10 -6.23 -1.89
C GLU A 101 -3.13 -5.79 -2.93
N ASN A 102 -4.08 -4.94 -2.52
CA ASN A 102 -5.07 -4.35 -3.41
C ASN A 102 -4.44 -3.48 -4.51
N ALA A 103 -3.36 -2.75 -4.20
CA ALA A 103 -2.64 -1.94 -5.17
C ALA A 103 -1.87 -2.78 -6.20
N ILE A 104 -1.28 -3.91 -5.79
CA ILE A 104 -0.52 -4.79 -6.71
C ILE A 104 -1.40 -5.79 -7.46
N ARG A 105 -2.61 -6.10 -6.96
CA ARG A 105 -3.51 -7.09 -7.56
C ARG A 105 -3.82 -6.84 -9.04
N PRO A 106 -4.10 -5.60 -9.50
CA PRO A 106 -4.30 -5.31 -10.92
C PRO A 106 -3.10 -5.70 -11.80
N MET A 107 -1.87 -5.56 -11.28
CA MET A 107 -0.65 -5.95 -11.99
C MET A 107 -0.52 -7.48 -12.07
N ALA A 108 -0.85 -8.20 -10.98
CA ALA A 108 -0.86 -9.66 -10.98
C ALA A 108 -1.88 -10.24 -11.98
N ILE A 109 -3.09 -9.65 -12.04
CA ILE A 109 -4.12 -10.03 -13.00
C ILE A 109 -3.68 -9.67 -14.43
N GLY A 110 -3.12 -8.48 -14.63
CA GLY A 110 -2.62 -8.02 -15.93
C GLY A 110 -1.58 -8.98 -16.51
N ARG A 111 -0.58 -9.39 -15.71
CA ARG A 111 0.46 -10.35 -16.13
C ARG A 111 -0.10 -11.67 -16.67
N LYS A 112 -1.20 -12.18 -16.09
CA LYS A 112 -1.87 -13.40 -16.58
C LYS A 112 -2.56 -13.20 -17.94
N ASN A 113 -2.95 -11.96 -18.26
CA ASN A 113 -3.70 -11.61 -19.46
C ASN A 113 -2.81 -11.04 -20.59
N TYR A 114 -1.53 -10.73 -20.30
CA TYR A 114 -0.59 -10.23 -21.30
C TYR A 114 -0.03 -11.37 -22.15
N LEU A 115 -0.75 -11.71 -23.22
CA LEU A 115 -0.40 -12.78 -24.17
C LEU A 115 0.96 -12.58 -24.87
N PHE A 116 1.57 -11.39 -24.80
CA PHE A 116 2.78 -11.03 -25.56
C PHE A 116 3.89 -10.35 -24.73
N ALA A 117 3.78 -10.32 -23.40
CA ALA A 117 4.82 -9.74 -22.54
C ALA A 117 5.86 -10.81 -22.15
N GLY A 118 6.70 -11.21 -23.11
CA GLY A 118 7.72 -12.25 -22.93
C GLY A 118 9.16 -11.74 -22.76
N SER A 119 9.42 -10.46 -22.97
CA SER A 119 10.77 -9.88 -22.89
C SER A 119 10.96 -9.03 -21.64
N HIS A 120 12.22 -8.86 -21.22
CA HIS A 120 12.58 -8.03 -20.07
C HIS A 120 12.21 -6.56 -20.31
N GLU A 121 12.47 -6.06 -21.51
CA GLU A 121 12.17 -4.68 -21.94
C GLU A 121 10.66 -4.41 -21.91
N ALA A 122 9.84 -5.38 -22.33
CA ALA A 122 8.39 -5.27 -22.25
C ALA A 122 7.89 -5.22 -20.80
N ALA A 123 8.54 -5.95 -19.88
CA ALA A 123 8.24 -5.90 -18.45
C ALA A 123 8.61 -4.53 -17.84
N GLU A 124 9.77 -3.98 -18.17
CA GLU A 124 10.20 -2.64 -17.73
C GLU A 124 9.24 -1.55 -18.21
N MET A 125 8.87 -1.55 -19.50
CA MET A 125 7.91 -0.60 -20.05
C MET A 125 6.54 -0.72 -19.36
N THR A 126 6.09 -1.95 -19.11
CA THR A 126 4.83 -2.21 -18.41
C THR A 126 4.86 -1.68 -16.98
N ALA A 127 5.97 -1.87 -16.26
CA ALA A 127 6.16 -1.33 -14.91
C ALA A 127 6.16 0.21 -14.89
N ALA A 128 6.80 0.85 -15.88
CA ALA A 128 6.76 2.30 -16.04
C ALA A 128 5.32 2.79 -16.28
N MET A 129 4.58 2.12 -17.17
CA MET A 129 3.19 2.46 -17.46
C MET A 129 2.30 2.35 -16.21
N TYR A 130 2.39 1.26 -15.45
CA TYR A 130 1.65 1.10 -14.19
C TYR A 130 2.00 2.18 -13.17
N SER A 131 3.26 2.58 -13.10
CA SER A 131 3.72 3.66 -12.22
C SER A 131 3.07 5.00 -12.58
N PHE A 132 2.98 5.32 -13.87
CA PHE A 132 2.29 6.53 -14.34
C PHE A 132 0.78 6.49 -14.04
N MET A 133 0.10 5.37 -14.32
CA MET A 133 -1.32 5.22 -14.05
C MET A 133 -1.63 5.31 -12.55
N SER A 134 -0.80 4.71 -11.71
CA SER A 134 -0.90 4.82 -10.24
C SER A 134 -0.71 6.27 -9.78
N THR A 135 0.24 6.99 -10.38
CA THR A 135 0.48 8.41 -10.10
C THR A 135 -0.71 9.27 -10.51
N CYS A 136 -1.35 9.01 -11.66
CA CYS A 136 -2.57 9.70 -12.08
C CYS A 136 -3.69 9.53 -11.05
N LYS A 137 -3.94 8.29 -10.60
CA LYS A 137 -4.93 8.00 -9.56
C LYS A 137 -4.66 8.74 -8.25
N LYS A 138 -3.39 8.74 -7.80
CA LYS A 138 -2.97 9.45 -6.59
C LYS A 138 -3.22 10.96 -6.67
N ASN A 139 -3.07 11.57 -7.86
CA ASN A 139 -3.31 12.99 -8.09
C ASN A 139 -4.75 13.30 -8.55
N LYS A 140 -5.65 12.31 -8.57
CA LYS A 140 -7.04 12.45 -9.05
C LYS A 140 -7.13 12.97 -10.49
N VAL A 141 -6.17 12.60 -11.33
CA VAL A 141 -6.14 12.92 -12.76
C VAL A 141 -6.72 11.76 -13.56
N ASN A 142 -7.58 12.05 -14.55
CA ASN A 142 -8.08 11.04 -15.47
C ASN A 142 -6.94 10.45 -16.30
N GLU A 143 -6.74 9.14 -16.20
CA GLU A 143 -5.60 8.45 -16.78
C GLU A 143 -5.61 8.46 -18.31
N LEU A 144 -6.78 8.30 -18.92
CA LEU A 144 -6.96 8.26 -20.37
C LEU A 144 -6.74 9.65 -20.98
N GLU A 145 -7.26 10.68 -20.32
CA GLU A 145 -7.11 12.07 -20.74
C GLU A 145 -5.65 12.51 -20.67
N TRP A 146 -4.98 12.19 -19.56
CA TRP A 146 -3.54 12.42 -19.40
C TRP A 146 -2.73 11.71 -20.48
N LEU A 147 -2.96 10.41 -20.69
CA LEU A 147 -2.19 9.63 -21.66
C LEU A 147 -2.37 10.17 -23.09
N THR A 148 -3.60 10.55 -23.46
CA THR A 148 -3.92 11.09 -24.78
C THR A 148 -3.21 12.42 -25.03
N ASP A 149 -3.26 13.34 -24.05
CA ASP A 149 -2.57 14.63 -24.14
C ASP A 149 -1.05 14.46 -24.17
N VAL A 150 -0.49 13.58 -23.33
CA VAL A 150 0.95 13.29 -23.31
C VAL A 150 1.40 12.74 -24.66
N MET A 151 0.71 11.75 -25.22
CA MET A 151 1.05 11.18 -26.53
C MET A 151 0.99 12.24 -27.64
N ALA A 152 -0.02 13.13 -27.62
CA ALA A 152 -0.14 14.21 -28.59
C ALA A 152 0.99 15.26 -28.45
N ARG A 153 1.46 15.53 -27.22
CA ARG A 153 2.44 16.59 -26.94
C ARG A 153 3.88 16.12 -27.02
N THR A 154 4.14 14.83 -26.82
CA THR A 154 5.49 14.25 -26.70
C THR A 154 6.37 14.56 -27.90
N GLN A 155 5.81 14.57 -29.11
CA GLN A 155 6.59 14.87 -30.33
C GLN A 155 6.95 16.36 -30.47
N SER A 156 6.26 17.25 -29.76
CA SER A 156 6.36 18.71 -29.94
C SER A 156 7.04 19.45 -28.78
N ILE A 157 7.22 18.78 -27.63
CA ILE A 157 7.73 19.41 -26.42
C ILE A 157 9.26 19.40 -26.39
N ASN A 158 9.87 20.46 -25.85
CA ASN A 158 11.31 20.49 -25.61
C ASN A 158 11.66 19.52 -24.46
N HIS A 159 12.82 18.88 -24.55
CA HIS A 159 13.33 17.98 -23.50
C HIS A 159 13.36 18.63 -22.11
N LYS A 160 13.65 19.93 -22.03
CA LYS A 160 13.68 20.68 -20.76
C LYS A 160 12.31 20.76 -20.08
N ASP A 161 11.23 20.67 -20.86
CA ASP A 161 9.85 20.86 -20.39
C ASP A 161 9.12 19.54 -20.15
N LEU A 162 9.78 18.39 -20.28
CA LEU A 162 9.17 17.06 -20.08
C LEU A 162 8.51 16.89 -18.70
N HIS A 163 9.09 17.52 -17.67
CA HIS A 163 8.56 17.50 -16.31
C HIS A 163 7.13 18.08 -16.19
N GLN A 164 6.69 18.89 -17.16
CA GLN A 164 5.34 19.44 -17.24
C GLN A 164 4.30 18.39 -17.64
N LEU A 165 4.73 17.31 -18.30
CA LEU A 165 3.85 16.20 -18.73
C LEU A 165 3.61 15.16 -17.63
N LEU A 166 4.39 15.20 -16.55
CA LEU A 166 4.20 14.28 -15.42
C LEU A 166 2.83 14.49 -14.78
N PRO A 167 2.13 13.43 -14.35
CA PRO A 167 0.76 13.55 -13.81
C PRO A 167 0.61 14.58 -12.67
N ASN A 168 1.65 14.75 -11.84
CA ASN A 168 1.66 15.72 -10.73
C ASN A 168 1.60 17.18 -11.20
N ASN A 169 2.17 17.48 -12.36
CA ASN A 169 2.30 18.84 -12.90
C ASN A 169 1.34 19.09 -14.08
N TRP A 170 0.85 18.02 -14.71
CA TRP A 170 0.09 18.05 -15.94
C TRP A 170 -1.12 18.99 -15.89
N ALA A 171 -1.91 18.93 -14.82
CA ALA A 171 -3.08 19.78 -14.65
C ALA A 171 -2.76 21.30 -14.70
N LYS A 172 -1.56 21.68 -14.24
CA LYS A 172 -1.10 23.09 -14.23
C LYS A 172 -0.63 23.58 -15.59
N HIS A 173 -0.18 22.66 -16.45
CA HIS A 173 0.47 22.94 -17.73
C HIS A 173 -0.29 22.39 -18.93
N LYS A 174 -1.55 21.99 -18.74
CA LYS A 174 -2.44 21.62 -19.83
C LYS A 174 -2.71 22.89 -20.65
N ARG A 175 -2.45 22.82 -21.96
CA ARG A 175 -2.59 23.95 -22.90
C ARG A 175 -4.03 24.49 -22.85
N GLY A 176 -4.20 25.68 -22.29
CA GLY A 176 -5.31 26.59 -22.56
C GLY A 176 -6.70 26.22 -22.02
N GLU A 177 -6.93 26.44 -20.73
CA GLU A 177 -8.18 27.14 -20.38
C GLU A 177 -8.04 28.60 -20.86
N LYS A 178 -8.59 28.90 -22.05
CA LYS A 178 -9.43 30.08 -22.06
C LYS A 178 -10.60 29.71 -21.16
N ALA A 179 -10.83 30.51 -20.11
CA ALA A 179 -12.07 30.48 -19.38
C ALA A 179 -13.21 30.55 -20.40
N CYS A 180 -13.85 29.41 -20.66
CA CYS A 180 -15.22 29.41 -21.16
C CYS A 180 -16.08 29.88 -19.98
N LEU A 181 -16.11 31.20 -19.81
CA LEU A 181 -17.24 31.88 -19.19
C LEU A 181 -18.45 31.51 -20.04
N TRP A 182 -19.22 30.51 -19.61
CA TRP A 182 -20.69 30.44 -19.66
C TRP A 182 -21.17 29.11 -19.03
N GLY A 183 -21.55 29.19 -17.75
CA GLY A 183 -22.74 28.52 -17.21
C GLY A 183 -22.58 27.18 -16.47
N GLY A 184 -22.40 27.21 -15.14
CA GLY A 184 -22.91 26.13 -14.29
C GLY A 184 -22.24 25.82 -12.96
N ARG A 185 -22.40 26.74 -11.99
CA ARG A 185 -22.35 26.52 -10.53
C ARG A 185 -20.96 26.47 -9.87
N THR A 186 -20.72 27.55 -9.14
CA THR A 186 -19.69 27.79 -8.13
C THR A 186 -19.60 26.66 -7.11
N ASP A 187 -18.40 26.39 -6.60
CA ASP A 187 -18.14 26.59 -5.18
C ASP A 187 -16.66 26.94 -4.96
N THR A 188 -16.49 28.04 -4.25
CA THR A 188 -15.27 28.72 -3.85
C THR A 188 -14.41 27.84 -2.96
N PHE A 189 -13.09 27.79 -3.17
CA PHE A 189 -12.19 27.85 -2.01
C PHE A 189 -10.87 28.54 -2.33
N ASN A 190 -10.52 29.38 -1.36
CA ASN A 190 -9.55 30.46 -1.37
C ASN A 190 -8.10 29.96 -1.32
N SER A 191 -7.23 30.82 -1.85
CA SER A 191 -5.78 30.83 -1.89
C SER A 191 -5.03 30.57 -0.56
N ASN A 192 -3.74 30.27 -0.73
CA ASN A 192 -2.63 30.26 0.24
C ASN A 192 -2.33 28.97 1.02
N SER A 193 -1.40 28.19 0.47
CA SER A 193 -0.18 27.81 1.22
C SER A 193 0.87 27.27 0.24
N TYR A 194 1.93 28.05 0.03
CA TYR A 194 3.15 27.57 -0.60
C TYR A 194 3.84 26.62 0.38
N LEU A 195 3.99 25.34 0.00
CA LEU A 195 5.02 24.47 0.55
C LEU A 195 6.01 24.17 -0.57
N VAL A 196 7.03 25.01 -0.62
CA VAL A 196 8.28 24.71 -1.32
C VAL A 196 8.94 23.58 -0.55
N LEU A 197 8.75 22.34 -0.99
CA LEU A 197 9.66 21.26 -0.63
C LEU A 197 10.82 21.32 -1.63
N LYS A 198 11.93 21.92 -1.18
CA LYS A 198 13.25 21.69 -1.79
C LYS A 198 13.50 20.18 -1.73
N PHE A 199 13.51 19.52 -2.87
CA PHE A 199 14.10 18.20 -3.00
C PHE A 199 15.62 18.38 -2.98
N SER A 200 16.20 18.20 -1.80
CA SER A 200 17.63 17.97 -1.60
C SER A 200 17.89 16.49 -1.86
N ASP A 201 18.58 16.21 -2.97
CA ASP A 201 19.47 15.09 -3.35
C ASP A 201 19.48 13.70 -2.65
N ASP A 202 18.45 13.25 -1.91
CA ASP A 202 18.53 11.97 -1.16
C ASP A 202 17.36 10.97 -1.39
N GLU A 203 16.72 10.96 -2.56
CA GLU A 203 15.70 9.92 -2.91
C GLU A 203 16.23 8.75 -3.76
N THR A 204 17.55 8.50 -3.74
CA THR A 204 18.11 7.24 -4.27
C THR A 204 17.88 6.04 -3.34
N PHE A 205 17.39 6.25 -2.11
CA PHE A 205 17.24 5.18 -1.11
C PHE A 205 15.93 4.39 -1.18
N ILE A 206 14.86 4.93 -1.77
CA ILE A 206 13.54 4.24 -1.78
C ILE A 206 13.44 3.21 -2.92
N LEU A 207 14.15 3.40 -4.03
CA LEU A 207 14.15 2.44 -5.14
C LEU A 207 15.12 1.26 -4.95
N LEU A 208 16.18 1.42 -4.16
CA LEU A 208 17.15 0.34 -3.92
C LEU A 208 16.62 -0.77 -2.99
N ILE A 209 15.69 -0.46 -2.08
CA ILE A 209 15.11 -1.47 -1.17
C ILE A 209 14.15 -2.41 -1.93
N SER A 210 13.49 -1.93 -2.98
CA SER A 210 12.63 -2.78 -3.82
C SER A 210 13.41 -3.68 -4.78
N PHE A 211 14.60 -3.27 -5.24
CA PHE A 211 15.39 -4.07 -6.18
C PHE A 211 16.21 -5.18 -5.50
N SER A 212 16.70 -4.96 -4.28
CA SER A 212 17.44 -5.98 -3.53
C SER A 212 16.57 -7.13 -3.00
N PHE A 213 15.25 -6.94 -2.82
CA PHE A 213 14.35 -8.01 -2.35
C PHE A 213 13.85 -8.92 -3.49
N ILE A 214 13.96 -8.47 -4.74
CA ILE A 214 13.54 -9.24 -5.93
C ILE A 214 14.61 -10.27 -6.36
N ASN A 215 15.87 -10.10 -5.95
CA ASN A 215 16.98 -10.97 -6.38
C ASN A 215 17.41 -12.07 -5.38
N SER A 216 16.64 -12.35 -4.32
CA SER A 216 16.95 -13.47 -3.39
C SER A 216 15.93 -14.62 -3.40
N HIS A 217 15.03 -14.67 -4.37
CA HIS A 217 14.09 -15.79 -4.48
C HIS A 217 13.91 -16.32 -5.92
N PHE A 218 15.00 -16.32 -6.69
CA PHE A 218 15.08 -16.97 -8.00
C PHE A 218 16.38 -17.79 -8.12
N LEU A 219 16.58 -18.72 -7.18
CA LEU A 219 17.48 -19.87 -7.29
C LEU A 219 16.84 -20.97 -6.43
N PHE A 220 16.50 -22.09 -7.07
CA PHE A 220 15.61 -23.17 -6.62
C PHE A 220 14.11 -22.97 -6.85
N LEU A 221 13.72 -22.99 -8.13
CA LEU A 221 12.79 -24.00 -8.68
C LEU A 221 13.07 -24.13 -10.19
#